data_AF-A0AAE0UW74-F1
#
_entry.id   AF-A0AAE0UW74-F1
#
_cell.length_a   1.000
_cell.length_b   1.000
_cell.length_c   1.000
_cell.angle_alpha   90.00
_cell.angle_beta   90.00
_cell.angle_gamma   90.00
#
_symmetry.space_group_name_H-M   'P 1'
#
loop_
_entity.id
_entity.type
_entity.pdbx_description
1 polymer ?
#
loop_
_entity_poly.entity_id
_entity_poly.type
_entity_poly.pdbx_seq_one_letter_code
_entity_poly.pdbx_strand_id
1 'polypeptide(L)'
;MLGKKSNIGGIATRGERHRAGVGLLIAPQLSHHVLEFSLVNERVVSLCLRAGDRCLTVVSAYGPNGSVEYPTFLETLRGVLEGAPTGDSIVLLGDFNAHVGNDSDTCRGMIGRNGPLI
;
A
#
# COMPACT_ATOMS: atom_id res chain seq x y z
N MET A 1 38.73 6.95 7.77
CA MET A 1 37.32 7.40 7.61
C MET A 1 36.50 6.20 7.14
N LEU A 2 35.63 5.69 8.01
CA LEU A 2 34.86 4.47 7.76
C LEU A 2 33.62 4.81 6.92
N GLY A 3 33.56 4.29 5.69
CA GLY A 3 32.40 4.43 4.80
C GLY A 3 31.17 3.75 5.41
N LYS A 4 30.10 4.51 5.62
CA LYS A 4 28.81 4.00 6.08
C LYS A 4 28.22 3.13 4.97
N LYS A 5 28.07 1.82 5.23
CA LYS A 5 27.29 0.90 4.40
C LYS A 5 25.80 1.25 4.55
N SER A 6 25.18 1.62 3.44
CA SER A 6 23.73 1.85 3.34
C SER A 6 23.00 0.50 3.39
N ASN A 7 22.38 0.16 4.52
CA ASN A 7 21.60 -1.07 4.67
C ASN A 7 20.16 -0.87 4.17
N ILE A 8 19.98 -0.71 2.85
CA ILE A 8 18.66 -0.76 2.22
C ILE A 8 18.16 -2.21 2.19
N GLY A 9 17.16 -2.53 3.01
CA GLY A 9 16.51 -3.84 3.02
C GLY A 9 15.26 -3.81 2.15
N GLY A 10 15.24 -4.59 1.08
CA GLY A 10 14.04 -4.90 0.30
C GLY A 10 13.74 -6.39 0.41
N ILE A 11 12.49 -6.75 0.69
CA ILE A 11 12.02 -8.13 0.63
C ILE A 11 11.55 -8.37 -0.81
N ALA A 12 12.29 -9.19 -1.57
CA ALA A 12 11.93 -9.57 -2.93
C ALA A 12 11.84 -11.10 -3.02
N THR A 13 10.75 -11.62 -3.57
CA THR A 13 10.62 -13.03 -3.93
C THR A 13 11.55 -13.33 -5.12
N ARG A 14 12.43 -14.32 -4.97
CA ARG A 14 13.48 -14.62 -5.95
C ARG A 14 12.97 -15.63 -6.98
N GLY A 15 12.96 -15.28 -8.27
CA GLY A 15 13.09 -16.27 -9.35
C GLY A 15 12.16 -16.23 -10.57
N GLU A 16 11.12 -15.39 -10.62
CA GLU A 16 10.25 -15.32 -11.79
C GLU A 16 10.34 -13.97 -12.51
N ARG A 17 10.04 -13.95 -13.82
CA ARG A 17 9.92 -12.70 -14.58
C ARG A 17 8.56 -12.09 -14.26
N HIS A 18 8.48 -11.33 -13.18
CA HIS A 18 7.23 -10.70 -12.74
C HIS A 18 6.82 -9.64 -13.78
N ARG A 19 5.67 -9.84 -14.46
CA ARG A 19 5.07 -8.84 -15.36
C ARG A 19 4.31 -7.74 -14.60
N ALA A 20 3.97 -8.00 -13.34
CA ALA A 20 3.28 -7.10 -12.43
C ALA A 20 3.81 -7.32 -11.00
N GLY A 21 3.78 -6.28 -10.18
CA GLY A 21 4.21 -6.38 -8.79
C GLY A 21 4.04 -5.06 -8.05
N VAL A 22 3.68 -5.16 -6.79
CA VAL A 22 3.66 -4.05 -5.84
C VAL A 22 4.75 -4.24 -4.79
N GLY A 23 5.28 -3.13 -4.27
CA GLY A 23 6.32 -3.16 -3.26
C GLY A 23 6.29 -1.96 -2.35
N LEU A 24 6.95 -2.10 -1.20
CA LEU A 24 7.17 -1.04 -0.23
C LEU A 24 8.67 -0.95 0.05
N LEU A 25 9.22 0.25 -0.04
CA LEU A 25 10.59 0.53 0.39
C LEU A 25 10.52 1.31 1.70
N ILE A 26 11.19 0.79 2.73
CA ILE A 26 11.26 1.45 4.03
C ILE A 26 12.67 1.94 4.32
N ALA A 27 12.74 3.07 5.03
CA ALA A 27 14.01 3.54 5.56
C ALA A 27 14.58 2.51 6.55
N PRO A 28 15.91 2.26 6.57
CA PRO A 28 16.50 1.23 7.41
C PRO A 28 16.18 1.39 8.91
N GLN A 29 16.03 2.64 9.36
CA GLN A 29 15.67 2.98 10.74
C GLN A 29 14.27 2.49 11.13
N LEU A 30 13.37 2.34 10.15
CA LEU A 30 12.01 1.83 10.35
C LEU A 30 11.96 0.30 10.41
N SER A 31 13.04 -0.41 10.04
CA SER A 31 13.06 -1.88 10.02
C SER A 31 12.79 -2.49 11.40
N HIS A 32 13.29 -1.86 12.46
CA HIS A 32 13.05 -2.27 13.85
C HIS A 32 11.61 -2.06 14.32
N HIS A 33 10.83 -1.28 13.56
CA HIS A 33 9.42 -1.02 13.85
C HIS A 33 8.48 -1.90 13.01
N VAL A 34 9.00 -2.76 12.12
CA VAL A 34 8.15 -3.68 11.35
C VAL A 34 7.58 -4.74 12.29
N LEU A 35 6.25 -4.77 12.40
CA LEU A 35 5.51 -5.78 13.14
C LEU A 35 5.10 -6.93 12.20
N GLU A 36 4.64 -6.59 10.99
CA GLU A 36 4.16 -7.56 10.02
C GLU A 36 4.34 -7.04 8.59
N PHE A 37 4.65 -7.94 7.67
CA PHE A 37 4.65 -7.69 6.23
C PHE A 37 3.87 -8.82 5.55
N SER A 38 2.90 -8.46 4.71
CA SER A 38 2.07 -9.43 3.99
C SER A 38 1.99 -9.06 2.51
N LEU A 39 2.56 -9.93 1.67
CA LEU A 39 2.37 -9.91 0.22
C LEU A 39 1.10 -10.72 -0.09
N VAL A 40 -0.01 -10.03 -0.32
CA VAL A 40 -1.32 -10.66 -0.49
C VAL A 40 -1.43 -11.29 -1.87
N ASN A 41 -1.04 -10.52 -2.90
CA ASN A 41 -0.90 -11.00 -4.27
C ASN A 41 -0.01 -10.02 -5.07
N GLU A 42 0.05 -10.19 -6.39
CA GLU A 42 0.83 -9.32 -7.29
C GLU A 42 0.38 -7.84 -7.31
N ARG A 43 -0.81 -7.54 -6.78
CA ARG A 43 -1.44 -6.22 -6.78
C ARG A 43 -1.56 -5.57 -5.41
N VAL A 44 -1.51 -6.32 -4.31
CA VAL A 44 -1.72 -5.79 -2.95
C VAL A 44 -0.63 -6.29 -2.00
N VAL A 45 -0.03 -5.35 -1.27
CA VAL A 45 0.92 -5.62 -0.19
C VAL A 45 0.59 -4.73 0.99
N SER A 46 0.79 -5.24 2.20
CA SER A 46 0.62 -4.49 3.44
C SER A 46 1.84 -4.61 4.35
N LEU A 47 2.05 -3.57 5.14
CA LEU A 47 3.11 -3.48 6.13
C LEU A 47 2.55 -2.84 7.39
N CYS A 48 2.64 -3.51 8.53
CA CYS A 48 2.30 -2.95 9.84
C CYS A 48 3.57 -2.45 10.52
N LEU A 49 3.62 -1.16 10.81
CA LEU A 49 4.71 -0.50 11.54
C LEU A 49 4.27 -0.11 12.94
N ARG A 50 5.08 -0.40 13.95
CA ARG A 50 4.88 0.09 15.32
C ARG A 50 5.05 1.61 15.36
N ALA A 51 3.99 2.31 15.78
CA ALA A 51 3.97 3.74 15.99
C ALA A 51 3.45 4.03 17.41
N GLY A 52 4.37 4.19 18.37
CA GLY A 52 4.01 4.33 19.79
C GLY A 52 3.44 3.03 20.37
N ASP A 53 2.20 3.09 20.87
CA ASP A 53 1.43 1.95 21.37
C ASP A 53 0.57 1.26 20.29
N ARG A 54 0.47 1.88 19.10
CA ARG A 54 -0.38 1.48 17.96
C ARG A 54 0.42 0.92 16.79
N CYS A 55 -0.28 0.36 15.82
CA CYS A 55 0.23 0.13 14.48
C CYS A 55 -0.17 1.25 13.50
N LEU A 56 0.72 1.51 12.55
CA LEU A 56 0.43 2.16 11.29
C LEU A 56 0.45 1.09 10.19
N THR A 57 -0.71 0.74 9.66
CA THR A 57 -0.82 -0.21 8.54
C THR A 57 -0.71 0.56 7.23
N VAL A 58 0.34 0.27 6.46
CA VAL A 58 0.61 0.84 5.15
C VAL A 58 0.21 -0.20 4.10
N VAL A 59 -0.82 0.09 3.31
CA VAL A 59 -1.30 -0.78 2.22
C VAL A 59 -0.94 -0.14 0.90
N SER A 60 -0.17 -0.85 0.07
CA SER A 60 0.11 -0.44 -1.30
C SER A 60 -0.65 -1.35 -2.25
N ALA A 61 -1.42 -0.75 -3.16
CA ALA A 61 -2.28 -1.47 -4.08
C ALA A 61 -2.17 -0.93 -5.52
N TYR A 62 -2.24 -1.83 -6.50
CA TYR A 62 -2.32 -1.49 -7.92
C TYR A 62 -3.61 -2.05 -8.54
N GLY A 63 -4.52 -1.15 -8.90
CA GLY A 63 -5.81 -1.47 -9.48
C GLY A 63 -5.69 -2.12 -10.87
N PRO A 64 -6.64 -2.99 -11.24
CA PRO A 64 -6.62 -3.64 -12.54
C PRO A 64 -6.95 -2.65 -13.66
N ASN A 65 -6.43 -2.92 -14.86
CA ASN A 65 -6.66 -2.10 -16.05
C ASN A 65 -8.04 -2.37 -16.68
N GLY A 66 -8.68 -3.48 -16.32
CA GLY A 66 -9.99 -3.91 -16.83
C GLY A 66 -11.03 -3.98 -15.74
N SER A 67 -12.28 -3.65 -16.08
CA SER A 67 -13.42 -3.63 -15.15
C SER A 67 -13.79 -5.02 -14.61
N VAL A 68 -13.48 -6.09 -15.33
CA VAL A 68 -13.81 -7.48 -14.94
C VAL A 68 -13.08 -7.92 -13.67
N GLU A 69 -11.83 -7.50 -13.50
CA GLU A 69 -11.00 -7.84 -12.33
C GLU A 69 -11.29 -6.94 -11.12
N TYR A 70 -11.98 -5.81 -11.32
CA TYR A 70 -12.16 -4.78 -10.30
C TYR A 70 -12.94 -5.26 -9.07
N PRO A 71 -14.05 -6.02 -9.18
CA PRO A 71 -14.75 -6.54 -8.01
C PRO A 71 -13.86 -7.44 -7.14
N THR A 72 -13.14 -8.38 -7.76
CA THR A 72 -12.21 -9.29 -7.04
C THR A 72 -11.06 -8.52 -6.39
N PHE A 73 -10.55 -7.48 -7.06
CA PHE A 73 -9.56 -6.58 -6.50
C PHE A 73 -10.09 -5.84 -5.26
N LEU A 74 -11.31 -5.29 -5.31
CA LEU A 74 -11.94 -4.61 -4.17
C LEU A 74 -12.19 -5.54 -3.00
N GLU A 75 -12.64 -6.77 -3.23
CA GLU A 75 -12.82 -7.76 -2.16
C GLU A 75 -11.49 -8.13 -1.50
N THR A 76 -10.44 -8.31 -2.30
CA THR A 76 -9.09 -8.54 -1.76
C THR A 76 -8.63 -7.37 -0.91
N LEU A 77 -8.77 -6.15 -1.41
CA LEU A 77 -8.36 -4.94 -0.71
C LEU A 77 -9.15 -4.74 0.58
N ARG A 78 -10.47 -4.97 0.55
CA ARG A 78 -11.35 -4.91 1.72
C ARG A 78 -10.88 -5.86 2.82
N GLY A 79 -10.60 -7.12 2.48
CA GLY A 79 -10.11 -8.09 3.46
C GLY A 79 -8.83 -7.65 4.16
N VAL A 80 -7.92 -6.98 3.44
CA VAL A 80 -6.69 -6.40 4.03
C VAL A 80 -7.01 -5.25 4.98
N LEU A 81 -7.93 -4.36 4.59
CA LEU A 81 -8.33 -3.22 5.40
C LEU A 81 -9.07 -3.63 6.68
N GLU A 82 -9.95 -4.63 6.57
CA GLU A 82 -10.69 -5.20 7.71
C GLU A 82 -9.79 -6.01 8.65
N GLY A 83 -8.70 -6.58 8.13
CA GLY A 83 -7.70 -7.30 8.92
C GLY A 83 -6.74 -6.40 9.70
N ALA A 84 -6.73 -5.08 9.45
CA ALA A 84 -5.90 -4.17 10.21
C ALA A 84 -6.30 -4.14 11.69
N PRO A 85 -5.35 -4.00 12.64
CA PRO A 85 -5.70 -4.00 14.05
C PRO A 85 -6.68 -2.87 14.39
N THR A 86 -7.67 -3.18 15.23
CA THR A 86 -8.72 -2.21 15.58
C THR A 86 -8.16 -1.02 16.36
N GLY A 87 -8.50 0.20 15.95
CA GLY A 87 -8.03 1.44 16.59
C GLY A 87 -6.71 1.98 16.03
N ASP A 88 -6.09 1.27 15.09
CA ASP A 88 -4.87 1.67 14.43
C ASP A 88 -5.14 2.50 13.16
N SER A 89 -4.08 3.19 12.70
CA SER A 89 -4.17 4.05 11.52
C SER A 89 -3.83 3.26 10.26
N ILE A 90 -4.60 3.48 9.20
CA ILE A 90 -4.33 2.87 7.88
C ILE A 90 -3.96 3.97 6.89
N VAL A 91 -2.90 3.74 6.13
CA VAL A 91 -2.54 4.54 4.94
C VAL A 91 -2.70 3.64 3.73
N LEU A 92 -3.65 3.97 2.87
CA LEU A 92 -3.86 3.33 1.58
C LEU A 92 -3.19 4.17 0.48
N LEU A 93 -2.29 3.56 -0.27
CA LEU A 93 -1.56 4.20 -1.36
C LEU A 93 -1.53 3.30 -2.60
N GLY A 94 -1.21 3.92 -3.73
CA GLY A 94 -1.02 3.25 -5.01
C GLY A 94 -1.90 3.81 -6.11
N ASP A 95 -1.85 3.18 -7.27
CA ASP A 95 -2.60 3.58 -8.46
C ASP A 95 -3.76 2.62 -8.65
N PHE A 96 -4.98 3.13 -8.44
CA PHE A 96 -6.19 2.33 -8.53
C PHE A 96 -6.77 2.24 -9.95
N ASN A 97 -6.19 2.94 -10.93
CA ASN A 97 -6.77 3.12 -12.27
C ASN A 97 -8.26 3.52 -12.23
N ALA A 98 -8.68 4.17 -11.13
CA ALA A 98 -10.05 4.56 -10.89
C ALA A 98 -10.30 5.89 -11.58
N HIS A 99 -11.35 5.95 -12.38
CA HIS A 99 -11.87 7.24 -12.81
C HIS A 99 -12.53 7.86 -11.58
N VAL A 100 -11.93 8.92 -11.04
CA VAL A 100 -12.66 9.80 -10.12
C VAL A 100 -13.89 10.27 -10.91
N GLY A 101 -15.10 10.08 -10.38
CA GLY A 101 -16.30 10.53 -11.08
C GLY A 101 -16.33 12.06 -11.20
N ASN A 102 -17.19 12.59 -12.07
CA ASN A 102 -17.38 14.04 -12.23
C ASN A 102 -18.11 14.69 -11.04
N ASP A 103 -18.45 13.91 -10.01
CA ASP A 103 -19.21 14.35 -8.85
C ASP A 103 -18.24 14.86 -7.76
N SER A 104 -17.78 16.10 -7.95
CA SER A 104 -16.90 16.81 -7.02
C SER A 104 -17.45 16.89 -5.59
N ASP A 105 -18.77 16.77 -5.42
CA ASP A 105 -19.44 16.82 -4.13
C ASP A 105 -19.20 15.55 -3.29
N THR A 106 -19.07 14.39 -3.93
CA THR A 106 -18.86 13.10 -3.23
C THR A 106 -17.40 12.90 -2.83
N CYS A 107 -16.46 13.58 -3.50
CA CYS A 107 -15.03 13.44 -3.28
C CYS A 107 -14.40 14.59 -2.45
N ARG A 108 -15.23 15.45 -1.86
CA ARG A 108 -14.79 16.59 -1.04
C ARG A 108 -14.07 16.11 0.22
N GLY A 109 -12.75 16.29 0.26
CA GLY A 109 -11.88 15.85 1.36
C GLY A 109 -11.17 14.52 1.14
N MET A 110 -11.53 13.76 0.10
CA MET A 110 -10.83 12.54 -0.33
C MET A 110 -9.75 12.83 -1.37
N ILE A 111 -9.93 13.88 -2.18
CA ILE A 111 -8.96 14.32 -3.19
C ILE A 111 -7.95 15.24 -2.51
N GLY A 112 -6.67 14.86 -2.55
CA GLY A 112 -5.59 15.72 -2.07
C GLY A 112 -5.58 17.04 -2.83
N ARG A 113 -5.01 18.10 -2.25
CA ARG A 113 -4.99 19.47 -2.81
C ARG A 113 -4.50 19.58 -4.27
N ASN A 114 -3.80 18.55 -4.77
CA ASN A 114 -3.24 18.47 -6.12
C ASN A 114 -3.83 17.31 -6.97
N GLY A 115 -4.91 16.66 -6.54
CA GLY A 115 -5.57 15.65 -7.34
C GLY A 115 -6.21 16.29 -8.58
N PRO A 116 -6.24 15.61 -9.74
CA PRO A 116 -6.88 16.14 -10.92
C PRO A 116 -8.34 16.45 -10.59
N LEU A 117 -8.70 17.73 -10.71
CA LEU A 117 -10.08 18.12 -10.97
C LEU A 117 -10.33 17.71 -12.41
N ILE A 118 -11.14 16.67 -12.60
CA ILE A 118 -11.77 16.46 -13.91
C ILE A 118 -13.00 17.34 -14.01
#